data_AF-A0A6P0SJA8-F1
#
_entry.id   AF-A0A6P0SJA8-F1
#
_cell.length_a   1.000
_cell.length_b   1.000
_cell.length_c   1.000
_cell.angle_alpha   90.00
_cell.angle_beta   90.00
_cell.angle_gamma   90.00
#
_symmetry.space_group_name_H-M   'P 1'
#
loop_
_entity.id
_entity.type
_entity.pdbx_description
1 polymer ?
#
loop_
_entity_poly.entity_id
_entity_poly.type
_entity_poly.pdbx_seq_one_letter_code
_entity_poly.pdbx_strand_id
1 'polypeptide(L)'
;VEAPEDRLGWARRFYEAIAQRKISLATPILANLRIPKGSLSSCFITSIDDNLESIFEGITDTARISKNGGGVGVNVSRIRSTGSWVMGKANASGGVIPWIKLLNDTAIAVNQGGRRAGAVTVSVDVWHLDVPEFLEMQAENGDPRRKAYDIFPQLVIPDEFMRRVVNKEDWTLIDPYEVRIKLGIELSELWAEEFESAYQTIEAAIGETLTLYKTVNARELFKTIMRSQVETGMPYLAFKDTINRANPNQHQGYIPAVNLCTESFSNVEIGNAAHCCNLDSINLANIEETELPNICRLAVRILDNTIDLTTPPFKAAHTHNRKYRTIGVGCMGLADWLAKRLLTYNNLKEISNLFEDIGYYCTHASMELAIERGAYAAFDGSEWSKGKLIGAKPVEWFLENSQHQERWIALSQDIQQFGIRNSHITAIAPNTSSSLVQGCTASVLPVHSKFFYDKWAKGTVPIAPPFIKDNFWFYHENKNFDQKKVVEVVATIQQWIDTGISMELLFNLNQGVYFPDEPERTLKAKDIYETLVMAWELGCKAVYYIRTVQRDNFKELDNTCIACAN
;
A
#
# COMPACT_ATOMS: atom_id res chain seq x y z
N VAL A 1 2.11 22.03 -17.98
CA VAL A 1 1.32 22.00 -19.24
C VAL A 1 2.25 22.22 -20.43
N GLU A 2 2.16 21.36 -21.44
CA GLU A 2 2.98 21.42 -22.66
C GLU A 2 2.80 22.73 -23.46
N ALA A 3 3.90 23.22 -24.04
CA ALA A 3 3.88 24.29 -25.04
C ALA A 3 3.00 23.87 -26.24
N PRO A 4 2.17 24.76 -26.81
CA PRO A 4 1.24 24.43 -27.90
C PRO A 4 1.85 23.64 -29.07
N GLU A 5 3.07 23.99 -29.47
CA GLU A 5 3.85 23.39 -30.54
C GLU A 5 4.23 21.91 -30.28
N ASP A 6 4.44 21.53 -29.02
CA ASP A 6 4.87 20.18 -28.65
C ASP A 6 3.71 19.24 -28.31
N ARG A 7 2.50 19.78 -28.11
CA ARG A 7 1.32 19.03 -27.62
C ARG A 7 1.00 17.81 -28.47
N LEU A 8 0.97 17.96 -29.80
CA LEU A 8 0.63 16.85 -30.69
C LEU A 8 1.72 15.78 -30.71
N GLY A 9 2.99 16.16 -30.59
CA GLY A 9 4.11 15.23 -30.46
C GLY A 9 3.99 14.39 -29.20
N TRP A 10 3.71 15.02 -28.05
CA TRP A 10 3.45 14.30 -26.80
C TRP A 10 2.20 13.44 -26.83
N ALA A 11 1.09 13.97 -27.34
CA ALA A 11 -0.16 13.22 -27.47
C ALA A 11 0.03 11.95 -28.31
N ARG A 12 0.79 12.03 -29.41
CA ARG A 12 1.14 10.88 -30.25
C ARG A 12 1.98 9.86 -29.46
N ARG A 13 3.04 10.29 -28.78
CA ARG A 13 3.90 9.40 -27.97
C ARG A 13 3.11 8.68 -26.87
N PHE A 14 2.25 9.39 -26.14
CA PHE A 14 1.39 8.79 -25.12
C PHE A 14 0.39 7.81 -25.74
N TYR A 15 -0.26 8.19 -26.84
CA TYR A 15 -1.17 7.31 -27.57
C TYR A 15 -0.48 6.03 -28.02
N GLU A 16 0.71 6.11 -28.62
CA GLU A 16 1.46 4.95 -29.11
C GLU A 16 1.82 4.01 -27.95
N ALA A 17 2.32 4.53 -26.82
CA ALA A 17 2.66 3.72 -25.65
C ALA A 17 1.44 3.00 -25.03
N ILE A 18 0.30 3.68 -24.96
CA ILE A 18 -0.96 3.11 -24.43
C ILE A 18 -1.57 2.12 -25.43
N ALA A 19 -1.64 2.47 -26.72
CA ALA A 19 -2.24 1.64 -27.76
C ALA A 19 -1.45 0.34 -28.00
N GLN A 20 -0.12 0.39 -27.83
CA GLN A 20 0.75 -0.79 -27.86
C GLN A 20 0.77 -1.56 -26.53
N ARG A 21 -0.06 -1.17 -25.55
CA ARG A 21 -0.16 -1.83 -24.23
C ARG A 21 1.16 -1.90 -23.48
N LYS A 22 2.00 -0.86 -23.62
CA LYS A 22 3.26 -0.70 -22.88
C LYS A 22 3.06 0.05 -21.57
N ILE A 23 2.07 0.95 -21.53
CA ILE A 23 1.63 1.65 -20.33
C ILE A 23 0.14 1.42 -20.13
N SER A 24 -0.24 0.97 -18.93
CA SER A 24 -1.62 0.87 -18.48
C SER A 24 -1.97 2.04 -17.58
N LEU A 25 -3.03 2.75 -17.90
CA LEU A 25 -3.55 3.81 -17.04
C LEU A 25 -4.51 3.24 -15.99
N ALA A 26 -4.53 3.83 -14.80
CA ALA A 26 -5.52 3.48 -13.78
C ALA A 26 -6.96 3.83 -14.25
N THR A 27 -7.93 3.09 -13.75
CA THR A 27 -9.34 3.24 -14.09
C THR A 27 -9.87 4.67 -13.89
N PRO A 28 -9.55 5.39 -12.80
CA PRO A 28 -10.00 6.78 -12.66
C PRO A 28 -9.52 7.69 -13.79
N ILE A 29 -8.30 7.49 -14.32
CA ILE A 29 -7.83 8.23 -15.49
C ILE A 29 -8.67 7.87 -16.71
N LEU A 30 -8.86 6.57 -16.99
CA LEU A 30 -9.64 6.09 -18.15
C LEU A 30 -11.11 6.54 -18.10
N ALA A 31 -11.72 6.53 -16.91
CA ALA A 31 -13.12 6.86 -16.72
C ALA A 31 -13.38 8.37 -16.70
N ASN A 32 -12.48 9.16 -16.11
CA ASN A 32 -12.76 10.55 -15.75
C ASN A 32 -11.99 11.61 -16.56
N LEU A 33 -10.93 11.28 -17.31
CA LEU A 33 -10.10 12.26 -18.03
C LEU A 33 -10.87 13.14 -19.02
N ARG A 34 -11.96 12.62 -19.60
CA ARG A 34 -12.81 13.36 -20.55
C ARG A 34 -14.10 13.91 -19.93
N ILE A 35 -14.26 13.76 -18.62
CA ILE A 35 -15.40 14.29 -17.87
C ILE A 35 -15.03 15.67 -17.31
N PRO A 36 -15.83 16.73 -17.52
CA PRO A 36 -15.55 18.04 -16.95
C PRO A 36 -15.39 17.97 -15.43
N LYS A 37 -14.25 18.47 -14.93
CA LYS A 37 -13.88 18.44 -13.49
C LYS A 37 -13.82 17.03 -12.89
N GLY A 38 -13.47 16.02 -13.70
CA GLY A 38 -13.25 14.67 -13.22
C GLY A 38 -12.06 14.57 -12.25
N SER A 39 -12.20 13.74 -11.20
CA SER A 39 -11.08 13.34 -10.36
C SER A 39 -10.36 12.15 -11.01
N LEU A 40 -9.08 12.31 -11.32
CA LEU A 40 -8.25 11.29 -11.96
C LEU A 40 -7.44 10.47 -10.94
N SER A 41 -7.46 10.91 -9.69
CA SER A 41 -6.69 10.32 -8.61
C SER A 41 -7.37 9.07 -8.06
N SER A 42 -6.56 8.06 -7.79
CA SER A 42 -7.03 6.69 -7.52
C SER A 42 -6.96 6.33 -6.04
N CYS A 43 -5.94 6.84 -5.34
CA CYS A 43 -5.61 6.40 -3.99
C CYS A 43 -5.57 7.58 -3.05
N PHE A 44 -6.26 7.45 -1.92
CA PHE A 44 -6.33 8.46 -0.89
C PHE A 44 -6.00 7.89 0.49
N ILE A 45 -5.43 8.72 1.36
CA ILE A 45 -5.30 8.43 2.79
C ILE A 45 -5.74 9.65 3.58
N THR A 46 -6.61 9.43 4.56
CA THR A 46 -7.03 10.43 5.54
C THR A 46 -6.72 9.95 6.96
N SER A 47 -6.72 10.88 7.91
CA SER A 47 -6.57 10.56 9.32
C SER A 47 -7.58 11.38 10.11
N ILE A 48 -8.15 10.76 11.14
CA ILE A 48 -9.22 11.33 11.96
C ILE A 48 -8.65 11.62 13.36
N ASP A 49 -8.86 12.84 13.85
CA ASP A 49 -8.54 13.20 15.24
C ASP A 49 -9.73 12.95 16.18
N ASP A 50 -9.46 12.92 17.48
CA ASP A 50 -10.39 12.53 18.54
C ASP A 50 -11.37 13.66 18.95
N ASN A 51 -12.12 14.18 17.97
CA ASN A 51 -13.20 15.14 18.16
C ASN A 51 -14.30 14.95 17.11
N LEU A 52 -15.51 15.41 17.42
CA LEU A 52 -16.70 15.13 16.62
C LEU A 52 -16.60 15.75 15.21
N GLU A 53 -16.06 16.97 15.13
CA GLU A 53 -15.87 17.71 13.88
C GLU A 53 -14.92 16.96 12.94
N SER A 54 -13.76 16.52 13.44
CA SER A 54 -12.80 15.76 12.65
C SER A 54 -13.35 14.39 12.21
N ILE A 55 -14.13 13.72 13.07
CA ILE A 55 -14.73 12.43 12.74
C ILE A 55 -15.73 12.58 11.59
N PHE A 56 -16.64 13.56 11.67
CA PHE A 56 -17.64 13.76 10.62
C PHE A 56 -17.05 14.35 9.33
N GLU A 57 -16.01 15.20 9.39
CA GLU A 57 -15.29 15.62 8.18
C GLU A 57 -14.60 14.42 7.53
N GLY A 58 -13.95 13.53 8.31
CA GLY A 58 -13.34 12.31 7.78
C GLY A 58 -14.32 11.37 7.07
N ILE A 59 -15.53 11.20 7.63
CA ILE A 59 -16.62 10.45 6.99
C ILE A 59 -17.09 11.16 5.71
N THR A 60 -17.21 12.49 5.75
CA THR A 60 -17.62 13.30 4.59
C THR A 60 -16.60 13.21 3.46
N ASP A 61 -15.31 13.28 3.77
CA ASP A 61 -14.23 13.14 2.80
C ASP A 61 -14.19 11.73 2.21
N THR A 62 -14.39 10.70 3.03
CA THR A 62 -14.56 9.30 2.58
C THR A 62 -15.70 9.18 1.56
N ALA A 63 -16.86 9.80 1.84
CA ALA A 63 -17.99 9.84 0.91
C ALA A 63 -17.64 10.57 -0.41
N ARG A 64 -16.94 11.72 -0.33
CA ARG A 64 -16.51 12.49 -1.51
C ARG A 64 -15.51 11.71 -2.38
N ILE A 65 -14.59 10.96 -1.76
CA ILE A 65 -13.64 10.08 -2.45
C ILE A 65 -14.39 8.94 -3.14
N SER A 66 -15.21 8.21 -2.39
CA SER A 66 -15.95 7.05 -2.90
C SER A 66 -16.87 7.44 -4.06
N LYS A 67 -17.53 8.60 -3.99
CA LYS A 67 -18.37 9.14 -5.08
C LYS A 67 -17.62 9.25 -6.42
N ASN A 68 -16.33 9.58 -6.38
CA ASN A 68 -15.51 9.83 -7.56
C ASN A 68 -14.69 8.63 -8.04
N GLY A 69 -14.81 7.48 -7.37
CA GLY A 69 -14.13 6.26 -7.79
C GLY A 69 -12.81 5.96 -7.09
N GLY A 70 -12.40 6.77 -6.12
CA GLY A 70 -11.15 6.55 -5.39
C GLY A 70 -11.30 5.48 -4.31
N GLY A 71 -10.23 4.72 -4.07
CA GLY A 71 -10.05 3.92 -2.85
C GLY A 71 -9.43 4.77 -1.75
N VAL A 72 -9.84 4.54 -0.50
CA VAL A 72 -9.39 5.34 0.64
C VAL A 72 -8.92 4.46 1.80
N GLY A 73 -7.79 4.84 2.39
CA GLY A 73 -7.38 4.41 3.72
C GLY A 73 -7.67 5.48 4.76
N VAL A 74 -8.29 5.09 5.87
CA VAL A 74 -8.66 6.01 6.96
C VAL A 74 -7.97 5.55 8.24
N ASN A 75 -7.02 6.33 8.73
CA ASN A 75 -6.41 6.09 10.03
C ASN A 75 -7.31 6.65 11.16
N VAL A 76 -7.63 5.81 12.14
CA VAL A 76 -8.46 6.17 13.30
C VAL A 76 -7.75 5.97 14.63
N SER A 77 -6.42 5.78 14.62
CA SER A 77 -5.61 5.43 15.80
C SER A 77 -5.64 6.48 16.92
N ARG A 78 -6.05 7.71 16.61
CA ARG A 78 -6.17 8.79 17.60
C ARG A 78 -7.46 8.75 18.39
N ILE A 79 -8.52 8.15 17.85
CA ILE A 79 -9.82 8.12 18.50
C ILE A 79 -9.70 7.36 19.81
N ARG A 80 -10.26 7.92 20.88
CA ARG A 80 -10.20 7.32 22.21
C ARG A 80 -10.85 5.93 22.25
N SER A 81 -10.29 5.06 23.07
CA SER A 81 -10.69 3.66 23.19
C SER A 81 -12.03 3.47 23.92
N THR A 82 -12.57 2.25 23.84
CA THR A 82 -13.77 1.84 24.59
C THR A 82 -13.54 2.01 26.09
N GLY A 83 -14.52 2.60 26.78
CA GLY A 83 -14.41 2.89 28.21
C GLY A 83 -13.62 4.15 28.55
N SER A 84 -13.08 4.87 27.55
CA SER A 84 -12.44 6.17 27.75
C SER A 84 -13.43 7.24 28.23
N TRP A 85 -12.87 8.34 28.71
CA TRP A 85 -13.62 9.48 29.25
C TRP A 85 -14.32 10.25 28.14
N VAL A 86 -15.53 10.74 28.39
CA VAL A 86 -16.24 11.67 27.49
C VAL A 86 -16.91 12.73 28.34
N MET A 87 -16.65 14.01 28.04
CA MET A 87 -17.21 15.15 28.79
C MET A 87 -17.05 15.02 30.31
N GLY A 88 -15.88 14.57 30.78
CA GLY A 88 -15.60 14.39 32.20
C GLY A 88 -16.26 13.18 32.86
N LYS A 89 -16.83 12.24 32.08
CA LYS A 89 -17.37 10.97 32.59
C LYS A 89 -16.53 9.79 32.13
N ALA A 90 -16.02 9.01 33.07
CA ALA A 90 -15.32 7.75 32.80
C ALA A 90 -16.27 6.68 32.23
N ASN A 91 -15.72 5.68 31.54
CA ASN A 91 -16.47 4.55 30.97
C ASN A 91 -17.62 4.95 30.02
N ALA A 92 -17.40 6.00 29.23
CA ALA A 92 -18.43 6.62 28.41
C ALA A 92 -18.19 6.45 26.90
N SER A 93 -16.93 6.33 26.47
CA SER A 93 -16.60 6.13 25.05
C SER A 93 -16.98 4.72 24.58
N GLY A 94 -17.55 4.64 23.38
CA GLY A 94 -17.82 3.38 22.68
C GLY A 94 -16.64 2.83 21.87
N GLY A 95 -15.51 3.54 21.88
CA GLY A 95 -14.27 3.19 21.18
C GLY A 95 -14.29 3.52 19.69
N VAL A 96 -13.36 2.91 18.94
CA VAL A 96 -13.23 3.11 17.49
C VAL A 96 -14.38 2.49 16.70
N ILE A 97 -14.94 1.36 17.16
CA ILE A 97 -15.86 0.52 16.38
C ILE A 97 -17.13 1.26 15.91
N PRO A 98 -17.85 2.04 16.75
CA PRO A 98 -19.03 2.77 16.30
C PRO A 98 -18.74 3.78 15.18
N TRP A 99 -17.55 4.39 15.18
CA TRP A 99 -17.14 5.33 14.12
C TRP A 99 -16.78 4.59 12.83
N ILE A 100 -16.11 3.44 12.96
CA ILE A 100 -15.84 2.54 11.83
C ILE A 100 -17.14 2.06 11.18
N LYS A 101 -18.19 1.82 11.98
CA LYS A 101 -19.52 1.47 11.44
C LYS A 101 -20.09 2.56 10.53
N LEU A 102 -19.87 3.84 10.86
CA LEU A 102 -20.31 4.94 10.00
C LEU A 102 -19.53 4.98 8.68
N LEU A 103 -18.23 4.68 8.70
CA LEU A 103 -17.43 4.53 7.49
C LEU A 103 -17.91 3.34 6.65
N ASN A 104 -18.25 2.21 7.29
CA ASN A 104 -18.84 1.04 6.64
C ASN A 104 -20.11 1.41 5.88
N ASP A 105 -21.07 2.04 6.58
CA ASP A 105 -22.36 2.37 5.99
C ASP A 105 -22.24 3.45 4.91
N THR A 106 -21.24 4.32 5.03
CA THR A 106 -20.88 5.29 3.98
C THR A 106 -20.34 4.57 2.74
N ALA A 107 -19.49 3.56 2.89
CA ALA A 107 -18.93 2.78 1.77
C ALA A 107 -20.03 2.04 0.99
N ILE A 108 -21.04 1.51 1.69
CA ILE A 108 -22.22 0.89 1.09
C ILE A 108 -23.08 1.93 0.36
N ALA A 109 -23.39 3.05 1.03
CA ALA A 109 -24.31 4.06 0.52
C ALA A 109 -23.75 4.80 -0.70
N VAL A 110 -22.43 5.01 -0.77
CA VAL A 110 -21.77 5.78 -1.81
C VAL A 110 -20.97 4.87 -2.74
N ASN A 111 -21.67 4.13 -3.60
CA ASN A 111 -21.11 3.08 -4.47
C ASN A 111 -20.92 3.52 -5.94
N GLN A 112 -20.33 4.69 -6.18
CA GLN A 112 -19.93 5.15 -7.54
C GLN A 112 -21.07 5.12 -8.59
N GLY A 113 -22.32 5.39 -8.17
CA GLY A 113 -23.49 5.32 -9.04
C GLY A 113 -23.82 3.90 -9.53
N GLY A 114 -23.56 2.89 -8.70
CA GLY A 114 -23.82 1.48 -8.98
C GLY A 114 -22.81 0.81 -9.91
N ARG A 115 -21.79 1.54 -10.39
CA ARG A 115 -20.71 0.96 -11.22
C ARG A 115 -19.80 0.05 -10.39
N ARG A 116 -19.65 0.35 -9.10
CA ARG A 116 -18.68 -0.29 -8.20
C ARG A 116 -18.96 -0.05 -6.73
N ALA A 117 -18.75 -1.06 -5.90
CA ALA A 117 -18.74 -0.89 -4.44
C ALA A 117 -17.66 0.12 -4.00
N GLY A 118 -18.01 0.97 -3.03
CA GLY A 118 -17.03 1.78 -2.31
C GLY A 118 -16.10 0.85 -1.53
N ALA A 119 -14.80 1.14 -1.54
CA ALA A 119 -13.80 0.32 -0.86
C ALA A 119 -12.97 1.19 0.07
N VAL A 120 -13.06 0.90 1.37
CA VAL A 120 -12.48 1.69 2.45
C VAL A 120 -11.67 0.76 3.34
N THR A 121 -10.36 1.01 3.44
CA THR A 121 -9.55 0.40 4.50
C THR A 121 -9.53 1.31 5.72
N VAL A 122 -9.58 0.72 6.90
CA VAL A 122 -9.46 1.45 8.16
C VAL A 122 -8.25 0.94 8.91
N SER A 123 -7.40 1.87 9.36
CA SER A 123 -6.15 1.58 10.04
C SER A 123 -6.21 1.91 11.52
N VAL A 124 -5.69 1.01 12.34
CA VAL A 124 -5.47 1.19 13.78
C VAL A 124 -4.03 0.76 14.11
N ASP A 125 -3.32 1.55 14.91
CA ASP A 125 -2.00 1.17 15.41
C ASP A 125 -2.12 0.01 16.43
N VAL A 126 -1.21 -0.96 16.37
CA VAL A 126 -1.30 -2.21 17.14
C VAL A 126 -1.18 -2.06 18.66
N TRP A 127 -0.75 -0.90 19.16
CA TRP A 127 -0.75 -0.56 20.60
C TRP A 127 -2.11 -0.07 21.11
N HIS A 128 -3.09 0.16 20.24
CA HIS A 128 -4.38 0.73 20.65
C HIS A 128 -5.23 -0.27 21.47
N LEU A 129 -5.88 0.20 22.54
CA LEU A 129 -6.65 -0.67 23.46
C LEU A 129 -7.78 -1.45 22.79
N ASP A 130 -8.42 -0.87 21.77
CA ASP A 130 -9.49 -1.53 21.02
C ASP A 130 -9.02 -2.55 19.97
N VAL A 131 -7.70 -2.79 19.76
CA VAL A 131 -7.20 -3.72 18.72
C VAL A 131 -7.83 -5.12 18.79
N PRO A 132 -7.98 -5.76 19.97
CA PRO A 132 -8.63 -7.07 20.04
C PRO A 132 -10.06 -7.05 19.50
N GLU A 133 -10.81 -5.98 19.72
CA GLU A 133 -12.19 -5.87 19.24
C GLU A 133 -12.26 -5.45 17.78
N PHE A 134 -11.32 -4.63 17.32
CA PHE A 134 -11.14 -4.30 15.92
C PHE A 134 -10.92 -5.55 15.05
N LEU A 135 -10.16 -6.53 15.55
CA LEU A 135 -9.96 -7.82 14.86
C LEU A 135 -11.24 -8.67 14.77
N GLU A 136 -12.21 -8.45 15.65
CA GLU A 136 -13.48 -9.18 15.71
C GLU A 136 -14.59 -8.49 14.89
N MET A 137 -14.34 -7.32 14.28
CA MET A 137 -15.40 -6.52 13.63
C MET A 137 -15.99 -7.19 12.37
N GLN A 138 -15.26 -8.14 11.78
CA GLN A 138 -15.71 -8.93 10.63
C GLN A 138 -16.16 -10.35 11.01
N ALA A 139 -16.04 -10.75 12.28
CA ALA A 139 -16.51 -12.05 12.73
C ALA A 139 -18.05 -12.13 12.66
N GLU A 140 -18.60 -13.27 12.23
CA GLU A 140 -20.05 -13.46 12.03
C GLU A 140 -20.86 -13.49 13.35
N ASN A 141 -20.20 -13.71 14.48
CA ASN A 141 -20.82 -13.81 15.80
C ASN A 141 -20.74 -12.50 16.61
N GLY A 142 -21.59 -12.30 17.60
CA GLY A 142 -21.56 -11.12 18.47
C GLY A 142 -22.59 -10.03 18.10
N ASP A 143 -22.43 -8.83 18.67
CA ASP A 143 -23.39 -7.73 18.50
C ASP A 143 -23.31 -7.11 17.09
N PRO A 144 -24.36 -7.18 16.25
CA PRO A 144 -24.33 -6.62 14.89
C PRO A 144 -24.02 -5.13 14.83
N ARG A 145 -24.31 -4.37 15.91
CA ARG A 145 -24.00 -2.93 15.99
C ARG A 145 -22.49 -2.66 16.07
N ARG A 146 -21.69 -3.68 16.35
CA ARG A 146 -20.23 -3.61 16.45
C ARG A 146 -19.53 -4.32 15.27
N LYS A 147 -20.25 -4.52 14.16
CA LYS A 147 -19.75 -5.22 12.96
C LYS A 147 -19.62 -4.29 11.77
N ALA A 148 -18.54 -4.43 11.02
CA ALA A 148 -18.22 -3.65 9.83
C ALA A 148 -17.63 -4.57 8.75
N TYR A 149 -18.51 -5.24 8.00
CA TYR A 149 -18.11 -6.26 7.03
C TYR A 149 -17.51 -5.68 5.74
N ASP A 150 -17.91 -4.47 5.35
CA ASP A 150 -17.51 -3.81 4.11
C ASP A 150 -16.25 -2.93 4.26
N ILE A 151 -15.66 -2.93 5.45
CA ILE A 151 -14.37 -2.30 5.74
C ILE A 151 -13.24 -3.31 5.60
N PHE A 152 -12.11 -2.88 5.06
CA PHE A 152 -10.88 -3.67 5.03
C PHE A 152 -10.01 -3.30 6.24
N PRO A 153 -9.86 -4.15 7.28
CA PRO A 153 -9.01 -3.84 8.42
C PRO A 153 -7.53 -3.71 8.02
N GLN A 154 -6.83 -2.75 8.60
CA GLN A 154 -5.37 -2.60 8.51
C GLN A 154 -4.78 -2.35 9.90
N LEU A 155 -3.66 -2.98 10.21
CA LEU A 155 -2.86 -2.69 11.40
C LEU A 155 -1.57 -1.97 11.02
N VAL A 156 -1.28 -0.90 11.77
CA VAL A 156 -0.01 -0.16 11.68
C VAL A 156 0.92 -0.69 12.76
N ILE A 157 2.08 -1.19 12.35
CA ILE A 157 3.00 -1.99 13.15
C ILE A 157 4.35 -1.25 13.30
N PRO A 158 4.73 -0.79 14.50
CA PRO A 158 6.09 -0.31 14.77
C PRO A 158 7.07 -1.49 14.89
N ASP A 159 8.36 -1.25 14.65
CA ASP A 159 9.42 -2.27 14.74
C ASP A 159 9.50 -2.85 16.17
N GLU A 160 9.22 -2.03 17.19
CA GLU A 160 9.17 -2.46 18.59
C GLU A 160 8.19 -3.61 18.81
N PHE A 161 6.98 -3.54 18.24
CA PHE A 161 6.02 -4.63 18.38
C PHE A 161 6.56 -5.94 17.80
N MET A 162 7.18 -5.87 16.62
CA MET A 162 7.75 -7.06 15.97
C MET A 162 8.91 -7.65 16.76
N ARG A 163 9.79 -6.82 17.34
CA ARG A 163 10.84 -7.27 18.25
C ARG A 163 10.24 -8.02 19.45
N ARG A 164 9.20 -7.47 20.08
CA ARG A 164 8.51 -8.13 21.21
C ARG A 164 7.84 -9.44 20.80
N VAL A 165 7.28 -9.51 19.59
CA VAL A 165 6.71 -10.75 19.02
C VAL A 165 7.80 -11.84 18.88
N VAL A 166 8.98 -11.49 18.36
CA VAL A 166 10.12 -12.42 18.19
C VAL A 166 10.71 -12.84 19.54
N ASN A 167 10.78 -11.92 20.52
CA ASN A 167 11.32 -12.20 21.85
C ASN A 167 10.31 -12.79 22.84
N LYS A 168 9.02 -12.87 22.46
CA LYS A 168 7.89 -13.30 23.34
C LYS A 168 7.68 -12.38 24.54
N GLU A 169 7.95 -11.11 24.38
CA GLU A 169 7.80 -10.11 25.42
C GLU A 169 6.35 -9.64 25.54
N ASP A 170 6.08 -8.89 26.61
CA ASP A 170 4.77 -8.30 26.86
C ASP A 170 4.57 -7.05 26.01
N TRP A 171 3.32 -6.79 25.64
CA TRP A 171 2.87 -5.65 24.86
C TRP A 171 1.72 -4.97 25.59
N THR A 172 1.79 -3.65 25.73
CA THR A 172 0.81 -2.87 26.49
C THR A 172 -0.14 -2.14 25.55
N LEU A 173 -1.39 -2.56 25.55
CA LEU A 173 -2.45 -1.86 24.84
C LEU A 173 -2.94 -0.68 25.68
N ILE A 174 -3.13 0.50 25.08
CA ILE A 174 -3.38 1.77 25.79
C ILE A 174 -4.46 2.61 25.13
N ASP A 175 -5.14 3.45 25.93
CA ASP A 175 -6.05 4.48 25.41
C ASP A 175 -5.25 5.73 24.95
N PRO A 176 -5.30 6.12 23.65
CA PRO A 176 -4.56 7.27 23.16
C PRO A 176 -4.99 8.59 23.82
N TYR A 177 -6.27 8.72 24.19
CA TYR A 177 -6.77 9.94 24.84
C TYR A 177 -6.18 10.12 26.24
N GLU A 178 -6.18 9.06 27.05
CA GLU A 178 -5.60 9.14 28.41
C GLU A 178 -4.11 9.48 28.36
N VAL A 179 -3.36 8.87 27.43
CA VAL A 179 -1.94 9.17 27.19
C VAL A 179 -1.74 10.63 26.80
N ARG A 180 -2.52 11.13 25.84
CA ARG A 180 -2.46 12.53 25.37
C ARG A 180 -2.73 13.51 26.51
N ILE A 181 -3.78 13.30 27.29
CA ILE A 181 -4.21 14.24 28.35
C ILE A 181 -3.28 14.20 29.56
N LYS A 182 -2.81 13.03 29.96
CA LYS A 182 -2.04 12.88 31.20
C LYS A 182 -0.53 13.02 31.01
N LEU A 183 -0.01 12.61 29.85
CA LEU A 183 1.43 12.61 29.57
C LEU A 183 1.83 13.62 28.48
N GLY A 184 0.86 14.21 27.75
CA GLY A 184 1.16 15.14 26.66
C GLY A 184 1.80 14.47 25.44
N ILE A 185 1.70 13.15 25.32
CA ILE A 185 2.33 12.37 24.25
C ILE A 185 1.27 12.01 23.21
N GLU A 186 1.53 12.34 21.96
CA GLU A 186 0.73 11.87 20.83
C GLU A 186 1.42 10.68 20.15
N LEU A 187 1.18 9.49 20.67
CA LEU A 187 1.90 8.28 20.26
C LEU A 187 1.68 7.93 18.77
N SER A 188 0.54 8.34 18.19
CA SER A 188 0.23 8.08 16.78
C SER A 188 1.20 8.77 15.80
N GLU A 189 1.85 9.87 16.19
CA GLU A 189 2.83 10.60 15.36
C GLU A 189 4.24 10.01 15.43
N LEU A 190 4.53 9.20 16.44
CA LEU A 190 5.88 8.72 16.73
C LEU A 190 6.14 7.39 16.00
N TRP A 191 7.39 7.20 15.60
CA TRP A 191 7.91 6.00 14.95
C TRP A 191 9.37 5.79 15.37
N ALA A 192 9.92 4.61 15.12
CA ALA A 192 11.30 4.22 15.46
C ALA A 192 11.72 4.62 16.91
N GLU A 193 12.89 5.22 17.10
CA GLU A 193 13.46 5.49 18.42
C GLU A 193 12.62 6.46 19.25
N GLU A 194 11.94 7.43 18.63
CA GLU A 194 11.04 8.34 19.35
C GLU A 194 9.80 7.60 19.87
N PHE A 195 9.26 6.66 19.10
CA PHE A 195 8.19 5.79 19.55
C PHE A 195 8.64 4.92 20.72
N GLU A 196 9.82 4.28 20.62
CA GLU A 196 10.36 3.41 21.67
C GLU A 196 10.52 4.14 23.01
N SER A 197 11.12 5.33 22.99
CA SER A 197 11.32 6.14 24.20
C SER A 197 9.99 6.60 24.81
N ALA A 198 9.04 7.00 23.97
CA ALA A 198 7.72 7.41 24.45
C ALA A 198 6.92 6.22 25.00
N TYR A 199 7.01 5.06 24.35
CA TYR A 199 6.31 3.85 24.76
C TYR A 199 6.83 3.32 26.10
N GLN A 200 8.14 3.35 26.34
CA GLN A 200 8.72 3.04 27.66
C GLN A 200 8.24 4.00 28.75
N THR A 201 8.13 5.29 28.44
CA THR A 201 7.60 6.31 29.36
C THR A 201 6.13 6.03 29.72
N ILE A 202 5.34 5.67 28.71
CA ILE A 202 3.94 5.27 28.86
C ILE A 202 3.84 4.03 29.76
N GLU A 203 4.63 2.99 29.50
CA GLU A 203 4.63 1.74 30.28
C GLU A 203 5.02 1.98 31.75
N ALA A 204 5.96 2.87 32.01
CA ALA A 204 6.33 3.26 33.37
C ALA A 204 5.21 4.01 34.12
N ALA A 205 4.26 4.63 33.40
CA ALA A 205 3.15 5.39 33.97
C ALA A 205 1.88 4.55 34.20
N ILE A 206 1.88 3.28 33.79
CA ILE A 206 0.76 2.34 33.89
C ILE A 206 0.43 2.03 35.36
N GLY A 207 -0.86 2.03 35.70
CA GLY A 207 -1.35 1.72 37.04
C GLY A 207 -1.23 2.87 38.05
N GLU A 208 -0.40 3.87 37.77
CA GLU A 208 -0.28 5.09 38.57
C GLU A 208 -1.03 6.25 37.91
N THR A 209 -0.56 6.65 36.73
CA THR A 209 -1.11 7.78 35.99
C THR A 209 -2.11 7.30 34.94
N LEU A 210 -1.77 6.25 34.20
CA LEU A 210 -2.62 5.66 33.18
C LEU A 210 -3.42 4.49 33.76
N THR A 211 -4.74 4.51 33.57
CA THR A 211 -5.69 3.56 34.17
C THR A 211 -6.39 2.68 33.14
N LEU A 212 -6.46 3.11 31.87
CA LEU A 212 -7.06 2.38 30.76
C LEU A 212 -5.96 1.73 29.92
N TYR A 213 -5.62 0.52 30.30
CA TYR A 213 -4.61 -0.28 29.61
C TYR A 213 -4.91 -1.77 29.71
N LYS A 214 -4.22 -2.55 28.89
CA LYS A 214 -4.20 -4.00 28.97
C LYS A 214 -2.86 -4.53 28.50
N THR A 215 -2.14 -5.22 29.38
CA THR A 215 -0.91 -5.94 29.00
C THR A 215 -1.27 -7.32 28.46
N VAL A 216 -0.68 -7.68 27.33
CA VAL A 216 -0.85 -8.97 26.64
C VAL A 216 0.50 -9.50 26.21
N ASN A 217 0.64 -10.81 25.98
CA ASN A 217 1.84 -11.31 25.33
C ASN A 217 1.83 -10.93 23.84
N ALA A 218 2.91 -10.31 23.35
CA ALA A 218 2.98 -9.81 21.97
C ALA A 218 2.78 -10.94 20.95
N ARG A 219 3.37 -12.12 21.20
CA ARG A 219 3.23 -13.28 20.32
C ARG A 219 1.81 -13.85 20.29
N GLU A 220 1.11 -13.85 21.42
CA GLU A 220 -0.29 -14.29 21.45
C GLU A 220 -1.21 -13.30 20.72
N LEU A 221 -0.96 -11.99 20.84
CA LEU A 221 -1.68 -11.00 20.03
C LEU A 221 -1.42 -11.21 18.54
N PHE A 222 -0.16 -11.45 18.14
CA PHE A 222 0.19 -11.72 16.75
C PHE A 222 -0.45 -13.00 16.20
N LYS A 223 -0.59 -14.06 17.03
CA LYS A 223 -1.36 -15.26 16.65
C LYS A 223 -2.84 -14.94 16.40
N THR A 224 -3.45 -14.04 17.17
CA THR A 224 -4.83 -13.59 16.96
C THR A 224 -4.94 -12.82 15.63
N ILE A 225 -3.98 -11.95 15.33
CA ILE A 225 -3.90 -11.25 14.04
C ILE A 225 -3.83 -12.27 12.89
N MET A 226 -2.92 -13.25 12.97
CA MET A 226 -2.77 -14.29 11.95
C MET A 226 -4.03 -15.15 11.78
N ARG A 227 -4.74 -15.45 12.88
CA ARG A 227 -6.00 -16.19 12.81
C ARG A 227 -7.03 -15.40 11.98
N SER A 228 -7.20 -14.12 12.29
CA SER A 228 -8.08 -13.23 11.53
C SER A 228 -7.69 -13.20 10.04
N GLN A 229 -6.38 -13.14 9.74
CA GLN A 229 -5.88 -13.16 8.35
C GLN A 229 -6.14 -14.48 7.64
N VAL A 230 -6.03 -15.61 8.31
CA VAL A 230 -6.34 -16.92 7.71
C VAL A 230 -7.83 -17.07 7.42
N GLU A 231 -8.69 -16.50 8.27
CA GLU A 231 -10.15 -16.59 8.18
C GLU A 231 -10.77 -15.62 7.17
N THR A 232 -10.27 -14.38 7.13
CA THR A 232 -10.87 -13.26 6.37
C THR A 232 -9.94 -12.69 5.29
N GLY A 233 -8.66 -13.05 5.33
CA GLY A 233 -7.60 -12.47 4.50
C GLY A 233 -7.00 -11.16 5.01
N MET A 234 -7.50 -10.67 6.15
CA MET A 234 -7.19 -9.37 6.76
C MET A 234 -7.00 -9.52 8.28
N PRO A 235 -6.38 -8.57 9.00
CA PRO A 235 -5.95 -7.24 8.58
C PRO A 235 -4.77 -7.22 7.60
N TYR A 236 -4.68 -6.15 6.82
CA TYR A 236 -3.43 -5.75 6.16
C TYR A 236 -2.40 -5.32 7.21
N LEU A 237 -1.11 -5.49 6.92
CA LEU A 237 -0.04 -5.08 7.82
C LEU A 237 0.78 -3.96 7.17
N ALA A 238 0.97 -2.84 7.86
CA ALA A 238 1.83 -1.74 7.44
C ALA A 238 2.97 -1.57 8.45
N PHE A 239 4.22 -1.71 8.02
CA PHE A 239 5.39 -1.59 8.88
C PHE A 239 5.80 -0.12 8.98
N LYS A 240 5.31 0.56 10.03
CA LYS A 240 5.34 2.01 10.21
C LYS A 240 6.74 2.59 10.09
N ASP A 241 7.69 1.96 10.77
CA ASP A 241 9.06 2.47 10.88
C ASP A 241 9.81 2.28 9.56
N THR A 242 9.61 1.13 8.88
CA THR A 242 10.14 0.90 7.53
C THR A 242 9.60 1.89 6.52
N ILE A 243 8.30 2.20 6.58
CA ILE A 243 7.65 3.20 5.72
C ILE A 243 8.21 4.61 6.00
N ASN A 244 8.31 5.02 7.26
CA ASN A 244 8.72 6.37 7.63
C ASN A 244 10.23 6.61 7.50
N ARG A 245 11.08 5.61 7.73
CA ARG A 245 12.51 5.66 7.38
C ARG A 245 12.72 5.90 5.88
N ALA A 246 11.84 5.34 5.04
CA ALA A 246 11.88 5.51 3.59
C ALA A 246 11.18 6.78 3.08
N ASN A 247 10.52 7.55 3.96
CA ASN A 247 9.80 8.76 3.59
C ASN A 247 10.79 9.86 3.14
N PRO A 248 10.66 10.40 1.93
CA PRO A 248 11.53 11.49 1.48
C PRO A 248 11.20 12.84 2.14
N ASN A 249 10.04 12.99 2.80
CA ASN A 249 9.57 14.26 3.37
C ASN A 249 9.41 14.21 4.89
N GLN A 250 10.35 13.56 5.60
CA GLN A 250 10.35 13.47 7.07
C GLN A 250 10.33 14.86 7.73
N HIS A 251 10.90 15.88 7.09
CA HIS A 251 10.91 17.27 7.56
C HIS A 251 9.54 17.95 7.54
N GLN A 252 8.53 17.34 6.92
CA GLN A 252 7.17 17.89 6.76
C GLN A 252 6.11 17.03 7.45
N GLY A 253 6.50 16.07 8.28
CA GLY A 253 5.61 15.14 8.97
C GLY A 253 5.88 13.68 8.63
N TYR A 254 4.89 12.84 8.90
CA TYR A 254 5.02 11.39 8.85
C TYR A 254 3.86 10.75 8.06
N ILE A 255 4.02 9.47 7.75
CA ILE A 255 3.07 8.62 7.04
C ILE A 255 2.32 7.78 8.09
N PRO A 256 1.02 8.05 8.35
CA PRO A 256 0.29 7.40 9.44
C PRO A 256 -0.28 6.03 9.09
N ALA A 257 -0.45 5.74 7.80
CA ALA A 257 -1.09 4.53 7.29
C ALA A 257 -0.77 4.37 5.81
N VAL A 258 -1.24 3.27 5.21
CA VAL A 258 -1.19 3.04 3.77
C VAL A 258 -2.59 3.16 3.13
N ASN A 259 -2.64 3.27 1.81
CA ASN A 259 -3.91 3.28 1.07
C ASN A 259 -4.55 1.89 1.05
N LEU A 260 -5.74 1.79 0.43
CA LEU A 260 -6.52 0.56 0.29
C LEU A 260 -5.71 -0.67 -0.16
N CYS A 261 -4.75 -0.52 -1.08
CA CYS A 261 -3.99 -1.64 -1.63
C CYS A 261 -2.54 -1.70 -1.14
N THR A 262 -2.19 -0.90 -0.13
CA THR A 262 -0.90 -0.89 0.58
C THR A 262 0.33 -0.48 -0.25
N GLU A 263 0.15 -0.03 -1.49
CA GLU A 263 1.22 0.36 -2.41
C GLU A 263 1.56 1.85 -2.39
N SER A 264 0.61 2.72 -2.03
CA SER A 264 0.77 4.18 -2.18
C SER A 264 0.53 4.90 -0.87
N PHE A 265 1.51 5.68 -0.44
CA PHE A 265 1.45 6.43 0.82
C PHE A 265 2.41 7.62 0.82
N SER A 266 2.06 8.64 1.59
CA SER A 266 2.82 9.89 1.78
C SER A 266 2.32 10.58 3.05
N ASN A 267 2.97 11.68 3.46
CA ASN A 267 2.55 12.46 4.61
C ASN A 267 1.08 12.88 4.56
N VAL A 268 0.41 12.75 5.71
CA VAL A 268 -0.96 13.22 5.94
C VAL A 268 -0.95 14.16 7.14
N GLU A 269 -1.68 15.27 7.02
CA GLU A 269 -1.87 16.26 8.07
C GLU A 269 -3.37 16.47 8.25
N ILE A 270 -3.88 16.13 9.45
CA ILE A 270 -5.32 16.11 9.74
C ILE A 270 -5.92 17.50 9.46
N GLY A 271 -6.99 17.53 8.66
CA GLY A 271 -7.69 18.75 8.27
C GLY A 271 -6.97 19.64 7.24
N ASN A 272 -5.69 19.38 6.92
CA ASN A 272 -4.89 20.24 6.04
C ASN A 272 -4.40 19.55 4.76
N ALA A 273 -3.86 18.33 4.84
CA ALA A 273 -3.30 17.60 3.72
C ALA A 273 -3.65 16.11 3.79
N ALA A 274 -4.39 15.60 2.80
CA ALA A 274 -4.75 14.19 2.70
C ALA A 274 -4.05 13.57 1.48
N HIS A 275 -3.44 12.40 1.65
CA HIS A 275 -2.72 11.74 0.56
C HIS A 275 -3.61 11.60 -0.66
N CYS A 276 -3.04 11.89 -1.83
CA CYS A 276 -3.70 11.81 -3.12
C CYS A 276 -2.65 11.38 -4.15
N CYS A 277 -2.88 10.24 -4.81
CA CYS A 277 -1.94 9.69 -5.79
C CYS A 277 -2.63 9.32 -7.10
N ASN A 278 -1.91 9.52 -8.20
CA ASN A 278 -2.26 9.04 -9.53
C ASN A 278 -1.36 7.85 -9.87
N LEU A 279 -1.93 6.81 -10.48
CA LEU A 279 -1.22 5.58 -10.79
C LEU A 279 -1.27 5.27 -12.28
N ASP A 280 -0.17 4.71 -12.77
CA ASP A 280 -0.12 3.95 -14.01
C ASP A 280 0.79 2.73 -13.80
N SER A 281 0.92 1.88 -14.80
CA SER A 281 1.78 0.70 -14.69
C SER A 281 2.43 0.39 -16.03
N ILE A 282 3.72 0.11 -15.97
CA ILE A 282 4.50 -0.38 -17.10
C ILE A 282 4.18 -1.86 -17.30
N ASN A 283 3.90 -2.26 -18.53
CA ASN A 283 3.59 -3.65 -18.87
C ASN A 283 4.85 -4.39 -19.34
N LEU A 284 5.46 -5.15 -18.43
CA LEU A 284 6.72 -5.86 -18.66
C LEU A 284 6.60 -6.98 -19.71
N ALA A 285 5.39 -7.43 -20.04
CA ALA A 285 5.15 -8.42 -21.10
C ALA A 285 5.44 -7.87 -22.50
N ASN A 286 5.17 -6.57 -22.70
CA ASN A 286 5.11 -5.91 -24.02
C ASN A 286 6.21 -4.88 -24.25
N ILE A 287 7.16 -4.75 -23.33
CA ILE A 287 8.34 -3.89 -23.50
C ILE A 287 9.57 -4.72 -23.82
N GLU A 288 10.40 -4.19 -24.70
CA GLU A 288 11.77 -4.65 -24.87
C GLU A 288 12.74 -3.80 -24.03
N GLU A 289 13.90 -4.37 -23.68
CA GLU A 289 14.85 -3.74 -22.76
C GLU A 289 15.31 -2.35 -23.23
N THR A 290 15.53 -2.19 -24.54
CA THR A 290 15.92 -0.92 -25.16
C THR A 290 14.84 0.16 -25.08
N GLU A 291 13.59 -0.21 -24.83
CA GLU A 291 12.46 0.73 -24.76
C GLU A 291 12.22 1.25 -23.34
N LEU A 292 12.73 0.53 -22.33
CA LEU A 292 12.50 0.80 -20.91
C LEU A 292 12.75 2.26 -20.50
N PRO A 293 13.88 2.92 -20.90
CA PRO A 293 14.14 4.29 -20.50
C PRO A 293 13.05 5.26 -20.98
N ASN A 294 12.61 5.10 -22.24
CA ASN A 294 11.60 5.95 -22.84
C ASN A 294 10.21 5.68 -22.24
N ILE A 295 9.86 4.42 -21.97
CA ILE A 295 8.57 4.07 -21.36
C ILE A 295 8.46 4.60 -19.92
N CYS A 296 9.52 4.46 -19.10
CA CYS A 296 9.57 5.08 -17.77
C CYS A 296 9.38 6.60 -17.84
N ARG A 297 10.08 7.28 -18.76
CA ARG A 297 9.93 8.73 -18.97
C ARG A 297 8.51 9.13 -19.35
N LEU A 298 7.86 8.37 -20.24
CA LEU A 298 6.48 8.63 -20.64
C LEU A 298 5.50 8.41 -19.48
N ALA A 299 5.66 7.34 -18.70
CA ALA A 299 4.81 7.04 -17.54
C ALA A 299 4.85 8.18 -16.50
N VAL A 300 6.04 8.57 -16.06
CA VAL A 300 6.24 9.68 -15.11
C VAL A 300 5.59 10.97 -15.63
N ARG A 301 5.76 11.29 -16.91
CA ARG A 301 5.23 12.52 -17.51
C ARG A 301 3.71 12.48 -17.68
N ILE A 302 3.12 11.31 -17.96
CA ILE A 302 1.66 11.12 -17.96
C ILE A 302 1.10 11.42 -16.58
N LEU A 303 1.72 10.90 -15.52
CA LEU A 303 1.25 11.11 -14.15
C LEU A 303 1.48 12.54 -13.65
N ASP A 304 2.61 13.19 -13.96
CA ASP A 304 2.84 14.61 -13.64
C ASP A 304 1.81 15.51 -14.34
N ASN A 305 1.46 15.21 -15.59
CA ASN A 305 0.38 15.92 -16.29
C ASN A 305 -1.00 15.65 -15.65
N THR A 306 -1.23 14.43 -15.15
CA THR A 306 -2.47 14.06 -14.48
C THR A 306 -2.70 14.87 -13.20
N ILE A 307 -1.64 15.20 -12.46
CA ILE A 307 -1.70 16.06 -11.26
C ILE A 307 -2.29 17.44 -11.57
N ASP A 308 -1.93 18.03 -12.72
CA ASP A 308 -2.40 19.37 -13.10
C ASP A 308 -3.83 19.33 -13.67
N LEU A 309 -4.25 18.20 -14.24
CA LEU A 309 -5.56 18.01 -14.86
C LEU A 309 -6.65 17.55 -13.87
N THR A 310 -6.26 16.78 -12.84
CA THR A 310 -7.19 16.20 -11.88
C THR A 310 -7.85 17.28 -11.01
N THR A 311 -9.12 17.07 -10.69
CA THR A 311 -9.82 17.86 -9.66
C THR A 311 -10.01 17.00 -8.41
N PRO A 312 -9.10 17.09 -7.42
CA PRO A 312 -9.26 16.41 -6.14
C PRO A 312 -10.62 16.70 -5.48
N PRO A 313 -11.19 15.73 -4.75
CA PRO A 313 -12.58 15.82 -4.28
C PRO A 313 -12.82 16.80 -3.11
N PHE A 314 -11.77 17.22 -2.40
CA PHE A 314 -11.84 18.09 -1.22
C PHE A 314 -10.53 18.86 -0.99
N LYS A 315 -10.57 19.89 -0.14
CA LYS A 315 -9.49 20.87 0.05
C LYS A 315 -8.16 20.21 0.47
N ALA A 316 -8.19 19.30 1.45
CA ALA A 316 -6.96 18.69 1.95
C ALA A 316 -6.26 17.82 0.88
N ALA A 317 -7.01 17.16 0.00
CA ALA A 317 -6.42 16.46 -1.15
C ALA A 317 -5.80 17.43 -2.17
N HIS A 318 -6.38 18.62 -2.38
CA HIS A 318 -5.75 19.66 -3.21
C HIS A 318 -4.44 20.17 -2.60
N THR A 319 -4.40 20.39 -1.29
CA THR A 319 -3.19 20.82 -0.57
C THR A 319 -2.07 19.80 -0.76
N HIS A 320 -2.36 18.51 -0.52
CA HIS A 320 -1.39 17.43 -0.69
C HIS A 320 -0.87 17.34 -2.13
N ASN A 321 -1.78 17.31 -3.12
CA ASN A 321 -1.42 17.19 -4.52
C ASN A 321 -0.49 18.32 -4.99
N ARG A 322 -0.74 19.56 -4.54
CA ARG A 322 0.12 20.72 -4.83
C ARG A 322 1.45 20.68 -4.08
N LYS A 323 1.43 20.25 -2.81
CA LYS A 323 2.60 20.24 -1.93
C LYS A 323 3.61 19.19 -2.36
N TYR A 324 3.14 17.96 -2.63
CA TYR A 324 3.99 16.77 -2.78
C TYR A 324 4.04 16.21 -4.20
N ARG A 325 3.05 16.51 -5.05
CA ARG A 325 2.98 16.00 -6.44
C ARG A 325 3.22 14.49 -6.55
N THR A 326 2.59 13.72 -5.66
CA THR A 326 2.80 12.27 -5.55
C THR A 326 2.23 11.53 -6.76
N ILE A 327 3.06 10.66 -7.35
CA ILE A 327 2.70 9.74 -8.42
C ILE A 327 3.12 8.32 -8.04
N GLY A 328 2.59 7.32 -8.74
CA GLY A 328 3.01 5.93 -8.57
C GLY A 328 3.04 5.20 -9.90
N VAL A 329 4.23 5.13 -10.50
CA VAL A 329 4.53 4.28 -11.63
C VAL A 329 4.75 2.86 -11.12
N GLY A 330 3.85 1.96 -11.47
CA GLY A 330 3.89 0.55 -11.11
C GLY A 330 4.40 -0.36 -12.23
N CYS A 331 4.32 -1.66 -12.00
CA CYS A 331 4.65 -2.69 -12.99
C CYS A 331 3.65 -3.84 -12.93
N MET A 332 3.30 -4.34 -14.10
CA MET A 332 2.55 -5.59 -14.30
C MET A 332 3.31 -6.50 -15.25
N GLY A 333 3.02 -7.80 -15.26
CA GLY A 333 3.61 -8.73 -16.21
C GLY A 333 4.98 -9.28 -15.82
N LEU A 334 5.39 -9.25 -14.54
CA LEU A 334 6.71 -9.80 -14.16
C LEU A 334 6.82 -11.30 -14.46
N ALA A 335 5.76 -12.07 -14.20
CA ALA A 335 5.75 -13.50 -14.52
C ALA A 335 5.90 -13.74 -16.04
N ASP A 336 5.30 -12.88 -16.88
CA ASP A 336 5.49 -12.92 -18.32
C ASP A 336 6.93 -12.56 -18.74
N TRP A 337 7.50 -11.52 -18.13
CA TRP A 337 8.87 -11.07 -18.40
C TRP A 337 9.91 -12.16 -18.08
N LEU A 338 9.71 -12.87 -16.95
CA LEU A 338 10.51 -14.02 -16.55
C LEU A 338 10.33 -15.18 -17.53
N ALA A 339 9.08 -15.53 -17.84
CA ALA A 339 8.77 -16.66 -18.72
C ALA A 339 9.33 -16.48 -20.14
N LYS A 340 9.24 -15.28 -20.73
CA LYS A 340 9.83 -14.96 -22.05
C LYS A 340 11.35 -15.14 -22.07
N ARG A 341 12.01 -15.04 -20.91
CA ARG A 341 13.47 -15.15 -20.76
C ARG A 341 13.94 -16.49 -20.21
N LEU A 342 13.02 -17.45 -20.06
CA LEU A 342 13.31 -18.75 -19.45
C LEU A 342 13.89 -18.61 -18.03
N LEU A 343 13.46 -17.57 -17.31
CA LEU A 343 13.81 -17.28 -15.92
C LEU A 343 12.65 -17.62 -14.99
N THR A 344 12.94 -17.67 -13.69
CA THR A 344 11.93 -17.90 -12.64
C THR A 344 12.09 -16.90 -11.51
N TYR A 345 11.18 -16.92 -10.54
CA TYR A 345 11.29 -16.12 -9.31
C TYR A 345 12.52 -16.44 -8.43
N ASN A 346 13.31 -17.46 -8.78
CA ASN A 346 14.61 -17.71 -8.14
C ASN A 346 15.72 -16.79 -8.66
N ASN A 347 15.52 -16.14 -9.80
CA ASN A 347 16.46 -15.24 -10.45
C ASN A 347 16.40 -13.83 -9.85
N LEU A 348 16.70 -13.73 -8.55
CA LEU A 348 16.61 -12.46 -7.80
C LEU A 348 17.54 -11.38 -8.36
N LYS A 349 18.71 -11.74 -8.89
CA LYS A 349 19.65 -10.77 -9.47
C LYS A 349 19.07 -10.11 -10.71
N GLU A 350 18.48 -10.89 -11.61
CA GLU A 350 17.86 -10.39 -12.83
C GLU A 350 16.63 -9.54 -12.53
N ILE A 351 15.83 -9.93 -11.53
CA ILE A 351 14.71 -9.13 -11.02
C ILE A 351 15.23 -7.81 -10.43
N SER A 352 16.26 -7.86 -9.57
CA SER A 352 16.87 -6.66 -8.99
C SER A 352 17.37 -5.70 -10.05
N ASN A 353 18.08 -6.19 -11.07
CA ASN A 353 18.60 -5.35 -12.17
C ASN A 353 17.47 -4.67 -12.95
N LEU A 354 16.38 -5.39 -13.25
CA LEU A 354 15.20 -4.82 -13.91
C LEU A 354 14.60 -3.66 -13.10
N PHE A 355 14.43 -3.86 -11.79
CA PHE A 355 13.82 -2.85 -10.93
C PHE A 355 14.77 -1.72 -10.56
N GLU A 356 16.08 -1.97 -10.53
CA GLU A 356 17.11 -0.94 -10.47
C GLU A 356 16.96 0.03 -11.64
N ASP A 357 16.85 -0.51 -12.87
CA ASP A 357 16.66 0.30 -14.07
C ASP A 357 15.35 1.07 -14.06
N ILE A 358 14.24 0.43 -13.69
CA ILE A 358 12.93 1.10 -13.58
C ILE A 358 12.99 2.23 -12.55
N GLY A 359 13.53 1.97 -11.35
CA GLY A 359 13.68 2.96 -10.30
C GLY A 359 14.55 4.13 -10.75
N TYR A 360 15.68 3.84 -11.41
CA TYR A 360 16.58 4.85 -11.95
C TYR A 360 15.89 5.71 -13.02
N TYR A 361 15.32 5.11 -14.07
CA TYR A 361 14.75 5.86 -15.19
C TYR A 361 13.51 6.67 -14.78
N CYS A 362 12.70 6.17 -13.85
CA CYS A 362 11.57 6.94 -13.31
C CYS A 362 12.06 8.13 -12.47
N THR A 363 13.05 7.93 -11.61
CA THR A 363 13.63 9.00 -10.77
C THR A 363 14.32 10.06 -11.63
N HIS A 364 15.11 9.63 -12.62
CA HIS A 364 15.76 10.51 -13.59
C HIS A 364 14.74 11.32 -14.40
N ALA A 365 13.65 10.70 -14.87
CA ALA A 365 12.59 11.43 -15.59
C ALA A 365 11.91 12.51 -14.72
N SER A 366 11.74 12.26 -13.43
CA SER A 366 11.21 13.25 -12.48
C SER A 366 12.20 14.41 -12.24
N MET A 367 13.50 14.12 -12.20
CA MET A 367 14.55 15.15 -12.16
C MET A 367 14.55 15.99 -13.46
N GLU A 368 14.47 15.36 -14.64
CA GLU A 368 14.37 16.09 -15.91
C GLU A 368 13.13 16.99 -15.96
N LEU A 369 12.01 16.55 -15.40
CA LEU A 369 10.81 17.38 -15.27
C LEU A 369 10.99 18.54 -14.29
N ALA A 370 11.85 18.40 -13.28
CA ALA A 370 12.18 19.51 -12.38
C ALA A 370 12.98 20.60 -13.11
N ILE A 371 13.88 20.21 -14.03
CA ILE A 371 14.56 21.16 -14.92
C ILE A 371 13.53 21.89 -15.80
N GLU A 372 12.56 21.16 -16.37
CA GLU A 372 11.54 21.74 -17.26
C GLU A 372 10.52 22.62 -16.51
N ARG A 373 10.12 22.25 -15.28
CA ARG A 373 8.91 22.77 -14.62
C ARG A 373 9.08 23.18 -13.16
N GLY A 374 10.28 23.04 -12.61
CA GLY A 374 10.59 23.22 -11.20
C GLY A 374 10.27 21.99 -10.34
N ALA A 375 10.95 21.90 -9.20
CA ALA A 375 10.74 20.85 -8.19
C ALA A 375 9.34 20.92 -7.55
N TYR A 376 8.95 19.86 -6.83
CA TYR A 376 7.73 19.92 -5.99
C TYR A 376 7.90 20.93 -4.84
N ALA A 377 6.78 21.48 -4.36
CA ALA A 377 6.81 22.64 -3.46
C ALA A 377 7.47 22.39 -2.09
N ALA A 378 7.45 21.15 -1.60
CA ALA A 378 8.07 20.75 -0.33
C ALA A 378 9.47 20.14 -0.48
N PHE A 379 10.14 20.37 -1.62
CA PHE A 379 11.47 19.80 -1.90
C PHE A 379 12.54 20.25 -0.92
N ASP A 380 12.58 21.54 -0.56
CA ASP A 380 13.62 22.05 0.34
C ASP A 380 13.54 21.39 1.72
N GLY A 381 14.66 20.80 2.16
CA GLY A 381 14.76 20.05 3.43
C GLY A 381 14.40 18.57 3.33
N SER A 382 13.90 18.10 2.18
CA SER A 382 13.62 16.69 1.91
C SER A 382 14.89 15.85 1.87
N GLU A 383 14.75 14.53 1.97
CA GLU A 383 15.86 13.60 1.80
C GLU A 383 16.45 13.68 0.38
N TRP A 384 15.62 13.96 -0.63
CA TRP A 384 16.07 14.26 -2.00
C TRP A 384 17.02 15.46 -2.05
N SER A 385 16.65 16.56 -1.39
CA SER A 385 17.48 17.78 -1.35
C SER A 385 18.81 17.60 -0.62
N LYS A 386 18.93 16.54 0.19
CA LYS A 386 20.16 16.15 0.90
C LYS A 386 21.01 15.15 0.11
N GLY A 387 20.64 14.86 -1.15
CA GLY A 387 21.34 13.91 -2.00
C GLY A 387 21.02 12.44 -1.71
N LYS A 388 20.06 12.15 -0.82
CA LYS A 388 19.55 10.80 -0.65
C LYS A 388 18.57 10.49 -1.77
N LEU A 389 18.49 9.22 -2.13
CA LEU A 389 17.74 8.75 -3.28
C LEU A 389 16.56 7.85 -2.83
N ILE A 390 16.11 6.95 -3.70
CA ILE A 390 14.97 6.04 -3.50
C ILE A 390 14.99 5.43 -2.09
N GLY A 391 13.88 5.62 -1.37
CA GLY A 391 13.73 5.13 0.01
C GLY A 391 14.57 5.89 1.03
N ALA A 392 14.87 7.18 0.78
CA ALA A 392 15.72 8.03 1.61
C ALA A 392 17.10 7.42 1.91
N LYS A 393 17.63 6.63 0.97
CA LYS A 393 18.92 5.95 1.10
C LYS A 393 20.07 6.87 0.71
N PRO A 394 21.20 6.83 1.43
CA PRO A 394 22.39 7.59 1.05
C PRO A 394 22.98 7.04 -0.27
N VAL A 395 23.72 7.86 -1.01
CA VAL A 395 24.28 7.48 -2.32
C VAL A 395 25.22 6.28 -2.23
N GLU A 396 25.91 6.13 -1.08
CA GLU A 396 26.82 5.03 -0.77
C GLU A 396 26.12 3.67 -0.86
N TRP A 397 24.84 3.58 -0.46
CA TRP A 397 24.07 2.36 -0.59
C TRP A 397 23.97 1.92 -2.07
N PHE A 398 23.81 2.87 -2.99
CA PHE A 398 23.75 2.56 -4.42
C PHE A 398 25.12 2.14 -4.95
N LEU A 399 26.22 2.70 -4.45
CA LEU A 399 27.56 2.26 -4.83
C LEU A 399 27.82 0.80 -4.47
N GLU A 400 27.27 0.34 -3.35
CA GLU A 400 27.46 -1.03 -2.86
C GLU A 400 26.51 -2.05 -3.53
N ASN A 401 25.30 -1.62 -3.94
CA ASN A 401 24.23 -2.53 -4.35
C ASN A 401 23.85 -2.45 -5.84
N SER A 402 24.24 -1.39 -6.55
CA SER A 402 23.93 -1.18 -7.98
C SER A 402 24.89 -1.90 -8.92
N GLN A 403 24.40 -2.35 -10.08
CA GLN A 403 25.26 -2.77 -11.20
C GLN A 403 25.85 -1.58 -11.99
N HIS A 404 25.30 -0.38 -11.83
CA HIS A 404 25.61 0.84 -12.57
C HIS A 404 25.88 2.02 -11.62
N GLN A 405 26.96 1.94 -10.84
CA GLN A 405 27.20 2.86 -9.71
C GLN A 405 27.28 4.35 -10.11
N GLU A 406 27.95 4.66 -11.21
CA GLU A 406 28.23 6.04 -11.65
C GLU A 406 26.96 6.86 -11.91
N ARG A 407 25.90 6.22 -12.45
CA ARG A 407 24.65 6.93 -12.78
C ARG A 407 23.92 7.42 -11.53
N TRP A 408 24.05 6.72 -10.41
CA TRP A 408 23.41 7.09 -9.15
C TRP A 408 24.12 8.27 -8.48
N ILE A 409 25.46 8.36 -8.61
CA ILE A 409 26.22 9.54 -8.17
C ILE A 409 25.75 10.77 -8.94
N ALA A 410 25.74 10.66 -10.28
CA ALA A 410 25.29 11.75 -11.15
C ALA A 410 23.85 12.18 -10.82
N LEU A 411 22.93 11.22 -10.69
CA LEU A 411 21.53 11.51 -10.36
C LEU A 411 21.37 12.19 -8.99
N SER A 412 22.13 11.77 -7.97
CA SER A 412 22.12 12.43 -6.65
C SER A 412 22.58 13.89 -6.73
N GLN A 413 23.63 14.16 -7.52
CA GLN A 413 24.14 15.52 -7.76
C GLN A 413 23.14 16.37 -8.55
N ASP A 414 22.57 15.81 -9.61
CA ASP A 414 21.57 16.48 -10.46
C ASP A 414 20.30 16.82 -9.66
N ILE A 415 19.81 15.92 -8.80
CA ILE A 415 18.66 16.19 -7.93
C ILE A 415 18.97 17.31 -6.93
N GLN A 416 20.16 17.35 -6.35
CA GLN A 416 20.54 18.45 -5.46
C GLN A 416 20.64 19.78 -6.20
N GLN A 417 21.10 19.77 -7.45
CA GLN A 417 21.28 20.97 -8.26
C GLN A 417 19.97 21.50 -8.86
N PHE A 418 19.15 20.61 -9.43
CA PHE A 418 17.99 20.95 -10.24
C PHE A 418 16.65 20.63 -9.56
N GLY A 419 16.69 19.83 -8.49
CA GLY A 419 15.51 19.34 -7.79
C GLY A 419 14.88 18.11 -8.43
N ILE A 420 13.73 17.71 -7.89
CA ILE A 420 12.92 16.60 -8.39
C ILE A 420 11.44 17.00 -8.45
N ARG A 421 10.72 16.59 -9.49
CA ARG A 421 9.36 17.08 -9.76
C ARG A 421 8.30 16.47 -8.87
N ASN A 422 8.49 15.21 -8.48
CA ASN A 422 7.52 14.40 -7.76
C ASN A 422 8.17 13.85 -6.49
N SER A 423 7.49 14.01 -5.35
CA SER A 423 8.06 13.58 -4.06
C SER A 423 8.15 12.07 -3.89
N HIS A 424 7.20 11.35 -4.47
CA HIS A 424 7.10 9.90 -4.56
C HIS A 424 6.75 9.55 -6.00
N ILE A 425 7.35 8.49 -6.54
CA ILE A 425 7.45 8.23 -7.98
C ILE A 425 6.97 6.84 -8.36
N THR A 426 7.31 5.82 -7.58
CA THR A 426 7.12 4.40 -7.94
C THR A 426 6.25 3.68 -6.91
N ALA A 427 5.21 2.99 -7.37
CA ALA A 427 4.26 2.27 -6.52
C ALA A 427 3.69 1.07 -7.27
N ILE A 428 3.85 -0.14 -6.76
CA ILE A 428 3.42 -1.36 -7.48
C ILE A 428 2.06 -1.81 -6.96
N ALA A 429 1.03 -1.48 -7.73
CA ALA A 429 -0.35 -1.87 -7.48
C ALA A 429 -0.62 -3.36 -7.79
N PRO A 430 -1.80 -3.91 -7.42
CA PRO A 430 -2.14 -5.31 -7.69
C PRO A 430 -2.46 -5.58 -9.17
N ASN A 431 -2.96 -4.57 -9.90
CA ASN A 431 -3.34 -4.66 -11.31
C ASN A 431 -4.36 -5.76 -11.68
N THR A 432 -5.23 -6.17 -10.76
CA THR A 432 -6.12 -7.34 -10.90
C THR A 432 -6.95 -7.36 -12.19
N SER A 433 -7.70 -6.29 -12.50
CA SER A 433 -8.46 -6.25 -13.77
C SER A 433 -7.72 -5.55 -14.90
N SER A 434 -6.85 -4.58 -14.60
CA SER A 434 -6.09 -3.87 -15.65
C SER A 434 -5.18 -4.82 -16.42
N SER A 435 -4.52 -5.77 -15.74
CA SER A 435 -3.61 -6.73 -16.40
C SER A 435 -4.34 -7.58 -17.44
N LEU A 436 -5.60 -7.94 -17.20
CA LEU A 436 -6.42 -8.71 -18.12
C LEU A 436 -6.76 -7.93 -19.40
N VAL A 437 -7.07 -6.64 -19.27
CA VAL A 437 -7.27 -5.74 -20.42
C VAL A 437 -5.97 -5.56 -21.20
N GLN A 438 -4.85 -5.48 -20.48
CA GLN A 438 -3.52 -5.35 -21.07
C GLN A 438 -2.98 -6.66 -21.67
N GLY A 439 -3.59 -7.81 -21.35
CA GLY A 439 -3.18 -9.13 -21.81
C GLY A 439 -1.86 -9.58 -21.18
N CYS A 440 -1.69 -9.39 -19.88
CA CYS A 440 -0.51 -9.80 -19.11
C CYS A 440 -0.90 -10.29 -17.70
N THR A 441 0.07 -10.86 -16.99
CA THR A 441 -0.09 -11.29 -15.60
C THR A 441 -0.14 -10.10 -14.64
N ALA A 442 -0.93 -10.22 -13.56
CA ALA A 442 -1.13 -9.16 -12.60
C ALA A 442 0.12 -8.88 -11.74
N SER A 443 0.42 -7.59 -11.54
CA SER A 443 1.49 -7.10 -10.66
C SER A 443 2.86 -7.76 -10.92
N VAL A 444 3.65 -7.89 -9.85
CA VAL A 444 4.95 -8.56 -9.81
C VAL A 444 4.85 -9.98 -9.20
N LEU A 445 3.66 -10.45 -8.89
CA LEU A 445 3.44 -11.70 -8.16
C LEU A 445 3.32 -12.91 -9.11
N PRO A 446 3.60 -14.13 -8.64
CA PRO A 446 3.37 -15.34 -9.41
C PRO A 446 1.90 -15.48 -9.83
N VAL A 447 1.64 -16.18 -10.93
CA VAL A 447 0.27 -16.37 -11.44
C VAL A 447 -0.54 -17.20 -10.45
N HIS A 448 -1.80 -16.87 -10.20
CA HIS A 448 -2.64 -17.67 -9.29
C HIS A 448 -2.66 -19.16 -9.71
N SER A 449 -2.90 -19.39 -10.99
CA SER A 449 -2.91 -20.69 -11.65
C SER A 449 -2.53 -20.49 -13.13
N LYS A 450 -1.93 -21.50 -13.75
CA LYS A 450 -1.61 -21.50 -15.19
C LYS A 450 -2.87 -21.45 -16.06
N PHE A 451 -3.95 -22.03 -15.56
CA PHE A 451 -5.27 -21.96 -16.15
C PHE A 451 -6.31 -21.94 -15.03
N PHE A 452 -7.27 -21.03 -15.10
CA PHE A 452 -8.42 -20.99 -14.20
C PHE A 452 -9.60 -20.29 -14.85
N TYR A 453 -10.76 -20.42 -14.22
CA TYR A 453 -11.99 -19.77 -14.64
C TYR A 453 -12.35 -18.69 -13.63
N ASP A 454 -12.66 -17.49 -14.12
CA ASP A 454 -13.11 -16.38 -13.28
C ASP A 454 -14.57 -16.02 -13.62
N LYS A 455 -15.37 -15.69 -12.61
CA LYS A 455 -16.81 -15.40 -12.76
C LYS A 455 -17.05 -13.90 -12.81
N TRP A 456 -17.53 -13.41 -13.93
CA TRP A 456 -17.84 -12.00 -14.13
C TRP A 456 -19.35 -11.80 -14.26
N ALA A 457 -19.81 -10.55 -14.22
CA ALA A 457 -21.22 -10.19 -14.34
C ALA A 457 -21.91 -10.75 -15.61
N LYS A 458 -21.14 -11.09 -16.65
CA LYS A 458 -21.63 -11.64 -17.93
C LYS A 458 -21.33 -13.13 -18.13
N GLY A 459 -20.78 -13.82 -17.14
CA GLY A 459 -20.47 -15.25 -17.19
C GLY A 459 -19.01 -15.56 -16.83
N THR A 460 -18.65 -16.84 -17.00
CA THR A 460 -17.33 -17.37 -16.65
C THR A 460 -16.34 -17.21 -17.79
N VAL A 461 -15.16 -16.65 -17.52
CA VAL A 461 -14.09 -16.40 -18.50
C VAL A 461 -12.88 -17.28 -18.17
N PRO A 462 -12.34 -18.05 -19.13
CA PRO A 462 -11.08 -18.75 -18.95
C PRO A 462 -9.92 -17.74 -18.98
N ILE A 463 -9.01 -17.85 -18.01
CA ILE A 463 -7.83 -17.00 -17.88
C ILE A 463 -6.58 -17.87 -17.93
N ALA A 464 -5.62 -17.47 -18.75
CA ALA A 464 -4.29 -18.08 -18.85
C ALA A 464 -3.25 -16.99 -19.17
N PRO A 465 -1.99 -17.16 -18.73
CA PRO A 465 -0.91 -16.26 -19.12
C PRO A 465 -0.70 -16.22 -20.65
N PRO A 466 -0.40 -15.06 -21.24
CA PRO A 466 -0.35 -14.86 -22.70
C PRO A 466 0.68 -15.75 -23.41
N PHE A 467 1.81 -16.08 -22.76
CA PHE A 467 2.90 -16.85 -23.36
C PHE A 467 2.98 -18.30 -22.86
N ILE A 468 1.90 -18.80 -22.24
CA ILE A 468 1.88 -20.12 -21.59
C ILE A 468 2.16 -21.27 -22.57
N LYS A 469 1.79 -21.14 -23.85
CA LYS A 469 1.99 -22.18 -24.86
C LYS A 469 3.48 -22.51 -25.05
N ASP A 470 4.32 -21.49 -25.08
CA ASP A 470 5.74 -21.63 -25.39
C ASP A 470 6.59 -21.74 -24.11
N ASN A 471 6.13 -21.12 -23.01
CA ASN A 471 6.91 -20.97 -21.78
C ASN A 471 6.23 -21.59 -20.53
N PHE A 472 5.43 -22.65 -20.72
CA PHE A 472 4.59 -23.27 -19.68
C PHE A 472 5.30 -23.53 -18.34
N TRP A 473 6.56 -24.00 -18.39
CA TRP A 473 7.33 -24.40 -17.21
C TRP A 473 7.84 -23.23 -16.38
N PHE A 474 7.90 -22.03 -16.95
CA PHE A 474 8.43 -20.83 -16.30
C PHE A 474 7.38 -20.00 -15.56
N TYR A 475 6.09 -20.31 -15.74
CA TYR A 475 5.01 -19.74 -14.95
C TYR A 475 4.83 -20.52 -13.64
N HIS A 476 5.31 -19.97 -12.53
CA HIS A 476 5.03 -20.53 -11.20
C HIS A 476 3.61 -20.21 -10.74
N GLU A 477 2.89 -21.23 -10.26
CA GLU A 477 1.55 -21.07 -9.69
C GLU A 477 1.63 -20.71 -8.21
N ASN A 478 1.11 -19.53 -7.83
CA ASN A 478 1.18 -19.00 -6.47
C ASN A 478 0.58 -19.97 -5.43
N LYS A 479 -0.49 -20.70 -5.80
CA LYS A 479 -1.13 -21.72 -4.94
C LYS A 479 -0.21 -22.86 -4.47
N ASN A 480 0.94 -23.04 -5.12
CA ASN A 480 1.92 -24.07 -4.81
C ASN A 480 3.32 -23.48 -4.59
N PHE A 481 3.45 -22.16 -4.60
CA PHE A 481 4.73 -21.48 -4.50
C PHE A 481 5.06 -21.19 -3.04
N ASP A 482 6.34 -21.29 -2.68
CA ASP A 482 6.79 -20.94 -1.33
C ASP A 482 6.60 -19.43 -1.11
N GLN A 483 5.78 -19.07 -0.13
CA GLN A 483 5.46 -17.68 0.16
C GLN A 483 6.64 -16.92 0.77
N LYS A 484 7.61 -17.60 1.40
CA LYS A 484 8.89 -16.98 1.79
C LYS A 484 9.65 -16.48 0.56
N LYS A 485 9.57 -17.23 -0.56
CA LYS A 485 10.16 -16.80 -1.83
C LYS A 485 9.47 -15.59 -2.45
N VAL A 486 8.14 -15.49 -2.30
CA VAL A 486 7.40 -14.28 -2.68
C VAL A 486 7.91 -13.09 -1.88
N VAL A 487 8.10 -13.25 -0.57
CA VAL A 487 8.65 -12.21 0.30
C VAL A 487 10.06 -11.80 -0.13
N GLU A 488 10.96 -12.74 -0.44
CA GLU A 488 12.31 -12.41 -0.96
C GLU A 488 12.26 -11.59 -2.24
N VAL A 489 11.38 -11.97 -3.18
CA VAL A 489 11.21 -11.26 -4.45
C VAL A 489 10.69 -9.85 -4.18
N VAL A 490 9.64 -9.71 -3.38
CA VAL A 490 9.06 -8.40 -3.05
C VAL A 490 10.09 -7.53 -2.33
N ALA A 491 10.85 -8.06 -1.37
CA ALA A 491 11.91 -7.34 -0.69
C ALA A 491 13.00 -6.89 -1.67
N THR A 492 13.40 -7.75 -2.60
CA THR A 492 14.37 -7.44 -3.66
C THR A 492 13.89 -6.27 -4.52
N ILE A 493 12.61 -6.29 -4.93
CA ILE A 493 12.00 -5.21 -5.71
C ILE A 493 11.88 -3.94 -4.87
N GLN A 494 11.46 -4.05 -3.61
CA GLN A 494 11.21 -2.94 -2.69
C GLN A 494 12.44 -2.07 -2.46
N GLN A 495 13.65 -2.61 -2.62
CA GLN A 495 14.89 -1.85 -2.58
C GLN A 495 14.95 -0.73 -3.62
N TRP A 496 14.25 -0.87 -4.74
CA TRP A 496 14.26 0.06 -5.87
C TRP A 496 12.93 0.82 -6.03
N ILE A 497 12.02 0.68 -5.07
CA ILE A 497 10.70 1.32 -5.05
C ILE A 497 10.58 2.23 -3.83
N ASP A 498 10.25 3.51 -4.04
CA ASP A 498 10.18 4.54 -3.00
C ASP A 498 8.91 4.47 -2.14
N THR A 499 7.76 4.07 -2.71
CA THR A 499 6.54 3.73 -1.94
C THR A 499 6.43 2.22 -1.71
N GLY A 500 5.24 1.63 -1.74
CA GLY A 500 4.99 0.22 -1.42
C GLY A 500 4.74 -0.67 -2.63
N ILE A 501 4.53 -1.95 -2.31
CA ILE A 501 4.17 -3.01 -3.24
C ILE A 501 2.98 -3.74 -2.63
N SER A 502 1.89 -3.92 -3.39
CA SER A 502 0.74 -4.72 -2.96
C SER A 502 1.10 -6.21 -2.86
N MET A 503 1.75 -6.62 -1.77
CA MET A 503 2.20 -8.00 -1.57
C MET A 503 1.05 -8.87 -1.06
N GLU A 504 0.45 -9.62 -1.98
CA GLU A 504 -0.50 -10.67 -1.64
C GLU A 504 0.23 -12.01 -1.41
N LEU A 505 -0.06 -12.65 -0.28
CA LEU A 505 0.46 -13.98 0.07
C LEU A 505 -0.66 -15.00 -0.03
N LEU A 506 -0.37 -16.19 -0.57
CA LEU A 506 -1.33 -17.26 -0.78
C LEU A 506 -0.86 -18.56 -0.10
N PHE A 507 -1.62 -19.01 0.89
CA PHE A 507 -1.35 -20.22 1.66
C PHE A 507 -2.33 -21.34 1.31
N ASN A 508 -1.82 -22.41 0.72
CA ASN A 508 -2.65 -23.57 0.39
C ASN A 508 -2.73 -24.54 1.59
N LEU A 509 -3.85 -24.49 2.31
CA LEU A 509 -4.09 -25.29 3.52
C LEU A 509 -4.46 -26.74 3.20
N ASN A 510 -4.70 -27.08 1.93
CA ASN A 510 -5.10 -28.42 1.53
C ASN A 510 -3.92 -29.36 1.23
N GLN A 511 -2.67 -28.87 1.17
CA GLN A 511 -1.52 -29.70 0.78
C GLN A 511 -1.38 -30.95 1.67
N GLY A 512 -1.54 -30.82 2.99
CA GLY A 512 -1.52 -31.96 3.91
C GLY A 512 -2.70 -32.93 3.78
N VAL A 513 -3.80 -32.49 3.16
CA VAL A 513 -4.98 -33.35 2.90
C VAL A 513 -4.78 -34.16 1.63
N TYR A 514 -4.21 -33.55 0.59
CA TYR A 514 -3.98 -34.21 -0.70
C TYR A 514 -2.74 -35.11 -0.70
N PHE A 515 -1.75 -34.82 0.15
CA PHE A 515 -0.50 -35.58 0.27
C PHE A 515 -0.29 -36.06 1.72
N PRO A 516 -1.14 -36.98 2.23
CA PRO A 516 -1.08 -37.41 3.62
C PRO A 516 0.23 -38.13 4.00
N ASP A 517 0.93 -38.69 3.01
CA ASP A 517 2.22 -39.38 3.19
C ASP A 517 3.42 -38.42 3.16
N GLU A 518 3.21 -37.12 2.91
CA GLU A 518 4.23 -36.06 2.84
C GLU A 518 3.94 -34.98 3.90
N PRO A 519 4.09 -35.28 5.20
CA PRO A 519 3.68 -34.39 6.30
C PRO A 519 4.39 -33.03 6.29
N GLU A 520 5.58 -32.94 5.69
CA GLU A 520 6.33 -31.70 5.46
C GLU A 520 5.62 -30.72 4.52
N ARG A 521 4.69 -31.17 3.69
CA ARG A 521 3.88 -30.31 2.80
C ARG A 521 2.68 -29.69 3.51
N THR A 522 2.38 -30.13 4.72
CA THR A 522 1.31 -29.55 5.52
C THR A 522 1.76 -28.20 6.07
N LEU A 523 1.12 -27.13 5.60
CA LEU A 523 1.36 -25.79 6.13
C LEU A 523 0.96 -25.71 7.60
N LYS A 524 1.87 -25.24 8.45
CA LYS A 524 1.66 -25.00 9.87
C LYS A 524 1.50 -23.50 10.11
N ALA A 525 0.84 -23.15 11.22
CA ALA A 525 0.78 -21.75 11.66
C ALA A 525 2.19 -21.13 11.81
N LYS A 526 3.19 -21.94 12.17
CA LYS A 526 4.59 -21.51 12.24
C LYS A 526 5.13 -21.02 10.89
N ASP A 527 4.73 -21.63 9.77
CA ASP A 527 5.23 -21.25 8.44
C ASP A 527 4.68 -19.88 8.02
N ILE A 528 3.40 -19.62 8.31
CA ILE A 528 2.77 -18.31 8.11
C ILE A 528 3.45 -17.27 8.99
N TYR A 529 3.64 -17.58 10.28
CA TYR A 529 4.33 -16.71 11.23
C TYR A 529 5.73 -16.32 10.73
N GLU A 530 6.55 -17.30 10.35
CA GLU A 530 7.91 -17.05 9.86
C GLU A 530 7.91 -16.25 8.55
N THR A 531 6.93 -16.46 7.67
CA THR A 531 6.80 -15.68 6.43
C THR A 531 6.51 -14.21 6.72
N LEU A 532 5.62 -13.91 7.67
CA LEU A 532 5.28 -12.53 8.04
C LEU A 532 6.41 -11.83 8.81
N VAL A 533 7.11 -12.56 9.70
CA VAL A 533 8.32 -12.04 10.37
C VAL A 533 9.42 -11.75 9.35
N MET A 534 9.65 -12.65 8.40
CA MET A 534 10.63 -12.47 7.34
C MET A 534 10.32 -11.25 6.46
N ALA A 535 9.03 -10.95 6.20
CA ALA A 535 8.65 -9.75 5.46
C ALA A 535 9.08 -8.46 6.19
N TRP A 536 8.93 -8.43 7.51
CA TRP A 536 9.42 -7.33 8.33
C TRP A 536 10.96 -7.26 8.34
N GLU A 537 11.64 -8.39 8.60
CA GLU A 537 13.11 -8.46 8.68
C GLU A 537 13.79 -8.05 7.37
N LEU A 538 13.20 -8.38 6.22
CA LEU A 538 13.73 -8.02 4.91
C LEU A 538 13.33 -6.62 4.43
N GLY A 539 12.62 -5.85 5.27
CA GLY A 539 12.28 -4.46 4.97
C GLY A 539 11.18 -4.28 3.92
N CYS A 540 10.27 -5.25 3.77
CA CYS A 540 9.01 -5.00 3.07
C CYS A 540 8.24 -3.90 3.83
N LYS A 541 7.51 -3.06 3.10
CA LYS A 541 6.77 -1.94 3.71
C LYS A 541 5.36 -2.33 4.18
N ALA A 542 4.73 -3.27 3.49
CA ALA A 542 3.41 -3.75 3.84
C ALA A 542 3.18 -5.20 3.38
N VAL A 543 2.21 -5.85 4.02
CA VAL A 543 1.59 -7.10 3.57
C VAL A 543 0.13 -6.77 3.25
N TYR A 544 -0.28 -7.04 2.02
CA TYR A 544 -1.62 -6.75 1.54
C TYR A 544 -2.61 -7.85 1.99
N TYR A 545 -3.13 -8.65 1.07
CA TYR A 545 -4.00 -9.77 1.40
C TYR A 545 -3.22 -11.01 1.80
N ILE A 546 -3.80 -11.76 2.74
CA ILE A 546 -3.54 -13.19 2.88
C ILE A 546 -4.68 -13.95 2.22
N ARG A 547 -4.38 -14.87 1.32
CA ARG A 547 -5.37 -15.78 0.74
C ARG A 547 -5.12 -17.19 1.24
N THR A 548 -6.19 -17.93 1.47
CA THR A 548 -6.10 -19.34 1.83
C THR A 548 -6.89 -20.20 0.84
N VAL A 549 -6.35 -21.38 0.53
CA VAL A 549 -7.06 -22.39 -0.27
C VAL A 549 -7.50 -23.51 0.66
N GLN A 550 -8.82 -23.70 0.81
CA GLN A 550 -9.45 -24.74 1.64
C GLN A 550 -10.42 -25.57 0.77
N ARG A 551 -10.51 -26.89 1.00
CA ARG A 551 -11.27 -27.94 0.26
C ARG A 551 -12.40 -27.41 -0.62
N ASP A 552 -12.34 -27.66 -1.95
CA ASP A 552 -13.34 -27.65 -3.06
C ASP A 552 -14.56 -26.70 -3.05
N ASN A 553 -14.78 -25.96 -1.97
CA ASN A 553 -15.53 -24.74 -1.91
C ASN A 553 -14.50 -23.65 -2.14
N PHE A 554 -14.36 -23.25 -3.40
CA PHE A 554 -13.96 -21.89 -3.69
C PHE A 554 -14.90 -20.99 -2.87
N LYS A 555 -14.47 -20.50 -1.69
CA LYS A 555 -15.12 -19.32 -1.11
C LYS A 555 -14.89 -18.24 -2.15
N GLU A 556 -15.98 -17.94 -2.85
CA GLU A 556 -15.99 -17.18 -4.07
C GLU A 556 -15.34 -15.81 -3.86
N LEU A 557 -14.66 -15.33 -4.89
CA LEU A 557 -14.12 -13.98 -4.93
C LEU A 557 -15.27 -12.98 -4.74
N ASP A 558 -15.38 -12.38 -3.55
CA ASP A 558 -16.09 -11.12 -3.45
C ASP A 558 -15.22 -10.04 -4.12
N ASN A 559 -15.85 -9.32 -5.07
CA ASN A 559 -15.31 -8.30 -5.99
C ASN A 559 -14.73 -7.05 -5.29
N THR A 560 -13.91 -7.23 -4.27
CA THR A 560 -13.69 -6.24 -3.21
C THR A 560 -12.52 -5.29 -3.45
N CYS A 561 -11.47 -5.74 -4.15
CA CYS A 561 -10.35 -4.88 -4.52
C CYS A 561 -10.32 -4.57 -6.02
N ILE A 562 -11.29 -3.79 -6.47
CA ILE A 562 -11.28 -3.24 -7.81
C ILE A 562 -10.63 -1.82 -7.75
N ALA A 563 -10.43 -1.19 -6.56
CA ALA A 563 -10.48 0.30 -6.34
C ALA A 563 -9.21 1.03 -6.73
N CYS A 564 -8.10 0.46 -6.31
CA CYS A 564 -6.79 0.94 -6.71
C CYS A 564 -6.12 -0.04 -7.69
N ALA A 565 -6.72 -1.20 -7.96
CA ALA A 565 -6.16 -2.28 -8.79
C ALA A 565 -6.67 -2.31 -10.23
N ASN A 566 -7.72 -1.54 -10.57
CA ASN A 566 -8.29 -1.52 -11.92
C ASN A 566 -7.77 -0.39 -12.77
#